data_AF-A0A2U8WDF9-F1
#
_entry.id   AF-A0A2U8WDF9-F1
#
_cell.length_a   1.000
_cell.length_b   1.000
_cell.length_c   1.000
_cell.angle_alpha   90.00
_cell.angle_beta   90.00
_cell.angle_gamma   90.00
#
_symmetry.space_group_name_H-M   'P 1'
#
loop_
_entity.id
_entity.type
_entity.pdbx_description
1 polymer ?
#
loop_
_entity_poly.entity_id
_entity_poly.type
_entity_poly.pdbx_seq_one_letter_code
_entity_poly.pdbx_strand_id
1 'polypeptide(L)'
;MAAKLADAVRAAAEDGRVLARDFPGGAGQDELPFAVTAAFDARVRGQVERDPRIEDERDRVLIAAVKLAQTPPAEEPDGFVKARAGLIAAIDALERATLRHGIVSARGARAGGGAPGERLAQPSA
;
A
#
# COMPACT_ATOMS: atom_id res chain seq x y z
N MET A 1 15.45 15.54 -0.57
CA MET A 1 14.95 15.26 0.80
C MET A 1 13.73 14.33 0.78
N ALA A 2 13.11 14.11 -0.38
CA ALA A 2 12.08 13.09 -0.63
C ALA A 2 12.41 11.67 -0.15
N ALA A 3 13.69 11.35 0.11
CA ALA A 3 14.13 10.07 0.64
C ALA A 3 13.35 9.63 1.89
N LYS A 4 13.05 10.53 2.84
CA LYS A 4 12.30 10.18 4.06
C LYS A 4 10.87 9.76 3.77
N LEU A 5 10.18 10.44 2.85
CA LEU A 5 8.82 10.07 2.46
C LEU A 5 8.82 8.80 1.60
N ALA A 6 9.83 8.62 0.73
CA ALA A 6 10.04 7.37 0.02
C ALA A 6 10.26 6.19 0.99
N ASP A 7 11.04 6.37 2.06
CA ASP A 7 11.23 5.35 3.09
C ASP A 7 9.94 5.07 3.88
N ALA A 8 9.14 6.10 4.17
CA ALA A 8 7.83 5.92 4.78
C ALA A 8 6.88 5.09 3.88
N VAL A 9 6.91 5.30 2.56
CA VAL A 9 6.17 4.49 1.59
C VAL A 9 6.63 3.03 1.62
N ARG A 10 7.94 2.78 1.61
CA ARG A 10 8.50 1.41 1.70
C ARG A 10 8.11 0.71 3.00
N ALA A 11 8.22 1.42 4.12
CA ALA A 11 7.83 0.91 5.42
C ALA A 11 6.34 0.59 5.47
N ALA A 12 5.48 1.45 4.91
CA ALA A 12 4.04 1.21 4.86
C ALA A 12 3.68 0.01 3.97
N ALA A 13 4.39 -0.18 2.86
CA ALA A 13 4.24 -1.37 2.02
C ALA A 13 4.64 -2.64 2.79
N GLU A 14 5.73 -2.60 3.56
CA GLU A 14 6.13 -3.76 4.37
C GLU A 14 5.12 -4.11 5.44
N ASP A 15 4.59 -3.13 6.18
CA ASP A 15 3.49 -3.35 7.13
C ASP A 15 2.31 -4.08 6.45
N GLY A 16 1.92 -3.65 5.26
CA GLY A 16 0.87 -4.30 4.47
C GLY A 16 1.20 -5.74 4.10
N ARG A 17 2.46 -6.03 3.71
CA ARG A 17 2.90 -7.40 3.40
C ARG A 17 2.87 -8.29 4.63
N VAL A 18 3.30 -7.78 5.80
CA VAL A 18 3.23 -8.51 7.07
C VAL A 18 1.78 -8.89 7.38
N LEU A 19 0.86 -7.92 7.31
CA LEU A 19 -0.57 -8.19 7.49
C LEU A 19 -1.10 -9.27 6.52
N ALA A 20 -0.71 -9.21 5.25
CA ALA A 20 -1.11 -10.21 4.26
C ALA A 20 -0.54 -11.62 4.54
N ARG A 21 0.71 -11.72 5.00
CA ARG A 21 1.37 -13.00 5.32
C ARG A 21 0.81 -13.63 6.60
N ASP A 22 0.49 -12.81 7.59
CA ASP A 22 0.06 -13.27 8.90
C ASP A 22 -1.44 -13.55 8.97
N PHE A 23 -2.21 -13.11 7.97
CA PHE A 23 -3.66 -13.33 7.92
C PHE A 23 -4.01 -14.83 7.87
N PRO A 24 -4.67 -15.39 8.91
CA PRO A 24 -4.91 -16.83 9.00
C PRO A 24 -6.12 -17.31 8.18
N GLY A 25 -6.97 -16.41 7.70
CA GLY A 25 -8.27 -16.75 7.10
C GLY A 25 -9.35 -17.01 8.15
N GLY A 26 -10.63 -16.96 7.74
CA GLY A 26 -11.78 -17.26 8.58
C GLY A 26 -12.23 -16.13 9.53
N ALA A 27 -11.37 -15.65 10.43
CA ALA A 27 -11.68 -14.55 11.36
C ALA A 27 -11.08 -13.21 10.88
N GLY A 28 -11.80 -12.09 11.05
CA GLY A 28 -11.33 -10.77 10.62
C GLY A 28 -11.50 -10.51 9.11
N GLN A 29 -12.43 -11.19 8.45
CA GLN A 29 -12.72 -11.00 7.02
C GLN A 29 -13.07 -9.55 6.67
N ASP A 30 -13.79 -8.88 7.57
CA ASP A 30 -14.11 -7.46 7.44
C ASP A 30 -12.95 -6.55 7.84
N GLU A 31 -11.98 -7.03 8.63
CA GLU A 31 -10.92 -6.19 9.19
C GLU A 31 -9.70 -6.08 8.27
N LEU A 32 -9.31 -7.17 7.60
CA LEU A 32 -8.12 -7.19 6.74
C LEU A 32 -8.14 -6.10 5.65
N PRO A 33 -9.23 -5.91 4.87
CA PRO A 33 -9.24 -4.90 3.81
C PRO A 33 -9.00 -3.48 4.33
N PHE A 34 -9.57 -3.15 5.49
CA PHE A 34 -9.36 -1.86 6.13
C PHE A 34 -7.98 -1.76 6.77
N ALA A 35 -7.48 -2.82 7.42
CA ALA A 35 -6.17 -2.80 8.09
C ALA A 35 -5.02 -2.56 7.12
N VAL A 36 -5.01 -3.26 5.97
CA VAL A 36 -3.94 -3.12 4.96
C VAL A 36 -3.91 -1.72 4.36
N THR A 37 -5.07 -1.15 4.03
CA THR A 37 -5.14 0.21 3.45
C THR A 37 -4.95 1.30 4.50
N ALA A 38 -5.37 1.10 5.75
CA ALA A 38 -5.17 2.05 6.85
C ALA A 38 -3.69 2.21 7.22
N ALA A 39 -2.91 1.13 7.22
CA ALA A 39 -1.47 1.18 7.47
C ALA A 39 -0.76 2.08 6.44
N PHE A 40 -1.14 1.94 5.17
CA PHE A 40 -0.65 2.80 4.09
C PHE A 40 -1.11 4.25 4.24
N ASP A 41 -2.41 4.45 4.44
CA ASP A 41 -3.00 5.77 4.53
C ASP A 41 -2.44 6.58 5.71
N ALA A 42 -2.21 5.95 6.86
CA ALA A 42 -1.66 6.61 8.05
C ALA A 42 -0.27 7.23 7.81
N ARG A 43 0.55 6.60 6.96
CA ARG A 43 1.92 7.03 6.67
C ARG A 43 2.04 7.89 5.41
N VAL A 44 1.17 7.71 4.42
CA VAL A 44 1.35 8.29 3.08
C VAL A 44 0.25 9.28 2.70
N ARG A 45 -1.00 9.03 3.11
CA ARG A 45 -2.14 9.82 2.66
C ARG A 45 -2.04 11.26 3.16
N GLY A 46 -2.18 12.20 2.23
CA GLY A 46 -2.05 13.63 2.49
C GLY A 46 -0.60 14.12 2.63
N GLN A 47 0.40 13.23 2.69
CA GLN A 47 1.82 13.61 2.53
C GLN A 47 2.23 13.69 1.05
N VAL A 48 1.53 12.93 0.21
CA VAL A 48 1.65 12.97 -1.26
C VAL A 48 0.43 13.69 -1.83
N GLU A 49 0.63 14.46 -2.90
CA GLU A 49 -0.46 15.04 -3.69
C GLU A 49 -1.38 13.94 -4.25
N ARG A 50 -2.65 14.27 -4.48
CA ARG A 50 -3.58 13.31 -5.08
C ARG A 50 -3.15 12.98 -6.50
N ASP A 51 -3.04 11.68 -6.80
CA ASP A 51 -2.74 11.16 -8.13
C ASP A 51 -3.66 9.96 -8.42
N PRO A 52 -4.48 10.01 -9.49
CA PRO A 52 -5.41 8.93 -9.81
C PRO A 52 -4.74 7.56 -9.97
N ARG A 53 -3.49 7.51 -10.44
CA ARG A 53 -2.77 6.25 -10.63
C ARG A 53 -2.40 5.59 -9.30
N ILE A 54 -2.18 6.39 -8.26
CA ILE A 54 -1.93 5.89 -6.90
C ILE A 54 -3.26 5.43 -6.28
N GLU A 55 -4.34 6.20 -6.49
CA GLU A 55 -5.68 5.85 -6.02
C GLU A 55 -6.16 4.52 -6.66
N ASP A 56 -5.93 4.31 -7.97
CA ASP A 56 -6.26 3.06 -8.67
C ASP A 56 -5.54 1.83 -8.07
N GLU A 57 -4.24 1.94 -7.76
CA GLU A 57 -3.51 0.83 -7.14
C GLU A 57 -3.95 0.59 -5.68
N ARG A 58 -4.34 1.65 -4.96
CA ARG A 58 -4.91 1.52 -3.62
C ARG A 58 -6.24 0.74 -3.66
N ASP A 59 -7.08 1.00 -4.65
CA ASP A 59 -8.33 0.26 -4.83
C ASP A 59 -8.09 -1.20 -5.22
N ARG A 60 -7.05 -1.48 -6.02
CA ARG A 60 -6.63 -2.86 -6.30
C ARG A 60 -6.16 -3.60 -5.05
N VAL A 61 -5.44 -2.94 -4.15
CA VAL A 61 -5.06 -3.52 -2.85
C VAL A 61 -6.31 -3.87 -2.04
N LEU A 62 -7.29 -2.97 -1.98
CA LEU A 62 -8.55 -3.22 -1.27
C LEU A 62 -9.29 -4.43 -1.86
N ILE A 63 -9.42 -4.50 -3.19
CA ILE A 63 -10.07 -5.63 -3.89
C ILE A 63 -9.32 -6.94 -3.61
N ALA A 64 -7.98 -6.94 -3.67
CA ALA A 64 -7.18 -8.13 -3.42
C ALA A 64 -7.28 -8.59 -1.96
N ALA A 65 -7.37 -7.65 -1.01
CA ALA A 65 -7.56 -7.95 0.40
C ALA A 65 -8.93 -8.57 0.67
N VAL A 66 -10.00 -8.03 0.07
CA VAL A 66 -11.35 -8.63 0.12
C VAL A 66 -11.32 -10.05 -0.44
N LYS A 67 -10.67 -10.25 -1.59
CA LYS A 67 -10.55 -11.58 -2.19
C LYS A 67 -9.86 -12.57 -1.25
N LEU A 68 -8.74 -12.20 -0.63
CA LEU A 68 -8.06 -13.05 0.35
C LEU A 68 -8.95 -13.35 1.55
N ALA A 69 -9.60 -12.33 2.11
CA ALA A 69 -10.52 -12.48 3.24
C ALA A 69 -11.66 -13.45 2.95
N GLN A 70 -12.23 -13.40 1.75
CA GLN A 70 -13.35 -14.24 1.33
C GLN A 70 -12.94 -15.65 0.87
N THR A 71 -11.65 -15.93 0.71
CA THR A 71 -11.20 -17.27 0.30
C THR A 71 -11.03 -18.16 1.54
N PRO A 72 -11.82 -19.24 1.72
CA PRO A 72 -11.72 -20.09 2.90
C PRO A 72 -10.49 -21.00 2.79
N PRO A 73 -9.49 -20.92 3.69
CA PRO A 73 -8.26 -21.71 3.58
C PRO A 73 -8.48 -23.22 3.72
N ALA A 74 -9.53 -23.64 4.43
CA ALA A 74 -9.86 -25.06 4.62
C ALA A 74 -10.53 -25.70 3.40
N GLU A 75 -11.30 -24.92 2.64
CA GLU A 75 -12.05 -25.38 1.46
C GLU A 75 -11.24 -25.19 0.18
N GLU A 76 -10.47 -24.10 0.09
CA GLU A 76 -9.69 -23.70 -1.08
C GLU A 76 -8.22 -23.39 -0.71
N PRO A 77 -7.41 -24.37 -0.28
CA PRO A 77 -6.05 -24.13 0.19
C PRO A 77 -5.16 -23.48 -0.89
N ASP A 78 -5.21 -23.97 -2.13
CA ASP A 78 -4.46 -23.39 -3.25
C ASP A 78 -5.00 -22.01 -3.64
N GLY A 79 -6.33 -21.85 -3.58
CA GLY A 79 -7.01 -20.58 -3.82
C GLY A 79 -6.56 -19.51 -2.82
N PHE A 80 -6.43 -19.88 -1.55
CA PHE A 80 -6.01 -19.01 -0.47
C PHE A 80 -4.54 -18.57 -0.64
N VAL A 81 -3.64 -19.52 -0.95
CA VAL A 81 -2.24 -19.22 -1.26
C VAL A 81 -2.14 -18.25 -2.45
N LYS A 82 -2.92 -18.49 -3.51
CA LYS A 82 -2.96 -17.61 -4.68
C LYS A 82 -3.53 -16.23 -4.38
N ALA A 83 -4.60 -16.14 -3.57
CA ALA A 83 -5.19 -14.88 -3.16
C ALA A 83 -4.21 -14.06 -2.32
N ARG A 84 -3.46 -14.72 -1.42
CA ARG A 84 -2.42 -14.08 -0.60
C ARG A 84 -1.28 -13.52 -1.46
N ALA A 85 -0.78 -14.32 -2.40
CA ALA A 85 0.23 -13.86 -3.35
C ALA A 85 -0.29 -12.67 -4.19
N GLY A 86 -1.56 -12.69 -4.58
CA GLY A 86 -2.21 -11.58 -5.29
C GLY A 86 -2.28 -10.29 -4.49
N LEU A 87 -2.59 -10.36 -3.19
CA LEU A 87 -2.57 -9.19 -2.29
C LEU A 87 -1.16 -8.61 -2.15
N ILE A 88 -0.15 -9.45 -1.95
CA ILE A 88 1.25 -9.00 -1.86
C ILE A 88 1.66 -8.30 -3.16
N ALA A 89 1.32 -8.86 -4.32
CA ALA A 89 1.63 -8.24 -5.60
C ALA A 89 0.93 -6.88 -5.81
N ALA A 90 -0.30 -6.73 -5.31
CA ALA A 90 -1.02 -5.45 -5.34
C ALA A 90 -0.36 -4.41 -4.43
N ILE A 91 0.10 -4.80 -3.24
CA ILE A 91 0.85 -3.92 -2.33
C ILE A 91 2.15 -3.44 -2.98
N ASP A 92 2.88 -4.33 -3.64
CA ASP A 92 4.10 -3.97 -4.36
C ASP A 92 3.83 -3.03 -5.55
N ALA A 93 2.67 -3.19 -6.21
CA ALA A 93 2.24 -2.28 -7.27
C ALA A 93 1.93 -0.88 -6.73
N LEU A 94 1.23 -0.79 -5.60
CA LEU A 94 0.95 0.48 -4.92
C LEU A 94 2.24 1.18 -4.47
N GLU A 95 3.19 0.45 -3.88
CA GLU A 95 4.50 0.98 -3.52
C GLU A 95 5.20 1.58 -4.75
N ARG A 96 5.34 0.80 -5.83
CA ARG A 96 6.00 1.25 -7.06
C ARG A 96 5.31 2.46 -7.68
N ALA A 97 3.97 2.44 -7.76
CA ALA A 97 3.20 3.55 -8.29
C ALA A 97 3.40 4.83 -7.46
N THR A 98 3.36 4.69 -6.14
CA THR A 98 3.57 5.82 -5.21
C THR A 98 4.98 6.39 -5.32
N LEU A 99 6.01 5.54 -5.36
CA LEU A 99 7.39 6.01 -5.54
C LEU A 99 7.60 6.69 -6.89
N ARG A 100 6.97 6.18 -7.96
CA ARG A 100 7.13 6.71 -9.32
C ARG A 100 6.36 7.99 -9.59
N HIS A 101 5.14 8.08 -9.05
CA HIS A 101 4.19 9.15 -9.36
C HIS A 101 4.01 10.14 -8.21
N GLY A 102 4.45 9.79 -7.01
CA GLY A 102 4.27 10.60 -5.83
C GLY A 102 5.00 11.95 -5.92
N ILE A 103 4.26 12.99 -5.61
CA ILE A 103 4.74 14.36 -5.47
C ILE A 103 4.50 14.79 -4.02
N VAL A 104 5.52 15.32 -3.36
CA VAL A 104 5.42 15.79 -1.97
C VAL A 104 4.40 16.93 -1.88
N SER A 105 3.38 16.78 -1.04
CA SER A 105 2.38 17.81 -0.82
C SER A 105 2.89 18.94 0.08
N ALA A 106 2.17 20.05 0.14
CA ALA A 106 2.46 21.11 1.12
C ALA A 106 2.46 20.59 2.57
N ARG A 107 1.62 19.60 2.89
CA ARG A 107 1.58 18.95 4.21
C ARG A 107 2.77 18.00 4.39
N GLY A 108 3.09 17.19 3.39
CA GLY A 108 4.26 16.30 3.42
C GLY A 108 5.56 17.07 3.62
N ALA A 109 5.69 18.22 2.98
CA ALA A 109 6.84 19.10 3.15
C ALA A 109 6.96 19.65 4.59
N ARG A 110 5.85 20.13 5.19
CA ARG A 110 5.83 20.59 6.59
C ARG A 110 6.19 19.48 7.58
N ALA A 111 5.90 18.23 7.25
CA ALA A 111 6.28 17.06 8.04
C ALA A 111 7.76 16.63 7.83
N GLY A 112 8.54 17.37 7.01
CA GLY A 112 9.95 17.09 6.76
C GLY A 112 10.19 16.03 5.68
N GLY A 113 9.18 15.72 4.86
CA GLY A 113 9.25 14.73 3.80
C GLY A 113 9.93 15.19 2.50
N GLY A 114 10.35 16.46 2.40
CA GLY A 114 10.88 17.06 1.17
C GLY A 114 10.44 18.50 0.96
N ALA A 115 10.75 19.06 -0.20
CA ALA A 115 10.15 20.32 -0.65
C ALA A 115 8.77 20.07 -1.30
N PRO A 116 7.80 21.00 -1.19
CA PRO A 116 6.53 20.87 -1.91
C PRO A 116 6.79 20.77 -3.42
N GLY A 117 6.11 19.85 -4.10
CA GLY A 117 6.32 19.61 -5.53
C GLY A 117 7.53 18.73 -5.88
N GLU A 118 8.37 18.36 -4.90
CA GLU A 118 9.47 17.40 -5.11
C GLU A 118 8.88 16.03 -5.46
N ARG A 119 9.44 15.35 -6.48
CA ARG A 119 9.05 13.96 -6.81
C ARG A 119 9.72 12.98 -5.86
N LEU A 120 9.02 11.89 -5.52
CA LEU A 120 9.57 10.83 -4.69
C LEU A 120 10.69 10.05 -5.39
N ALA A 121 10.51 9.72 -6.67
CA ALA A 121 11.59 9.28 -7.55
C ALA A 121 12.23 10.50 -8.22
N GLN A 122 13.52 10.73 -7.96
CA GLN A 122 14.30 11.63 -8.82
C GLN A 122 14.44 10.96 -10.19
N PRO A 123 14.29 11.69 -11.32
CA PRO A 123 14.76 11.18 -12.59
C PRO A 123 16.25 10.89 -12.42
N SER A 124 16.67 9.66 -12.67
CA SER A 124 18.09 9.35 -12.81
C SER A 124 18.67 10.33 -13.84
N ALA A 125 19.65 11.12 -13.42
CA ALA A 125 20.41 11.98 -14.31
C ALA A 125 21.17 11.16 -15.35
#